data_AF-A0A960MJN6-F1
#
_entry.id   AF-A0A960MJN6-F1
#
_cell.length_a   1.000
_cell.length_b   1.000
_cell.length_c   1.000
_cell.angle_alpha   90.00
_cell.angle_beta   90.00
_cell.angle_gamma   90.00
#
_symmetry.space_group_name_H-M   'P 1'
#
loop_
_entity.id
_entity.type
_entity.pdbx_description
1 polymer ?
#
loop_
_entity_poly.entity_id
_entity_poly.type
_entity_poly.pdbx_seq_one_letter_code
_entity_poly.pdbx_strand_id
1 'polypeptide(L)'
;RFANAFANNAVCSPTRASYLTGLMPSQHGVHNFLGGGNLQTGEGTMRNTLAEFTSLPEILKANGYACGLVGKWHLGNNLVSNEGLDDYWITMPAGGTSTFHGAQIIEDGKIRKEESYLTDFWTEHALKFIDQQAADAKSGEKPFFLYLAYNGPYGLSRYQLEPSGTRWTEFYADKAMPSFPRGVIHPWEFNNREYFGNEVSIRRYGEELSAVDDGVGAVLGKLESLGLKEDTLVIFAADQGWAGGQHGLWGM
;
A
#
# COMPACT_ATOMS: atom_id res chain seq x y z
N ARG A 1 10.43 5.62 -16.58
CA ARG A 1 9.06 6.16 -16.37
C ARG A 1 8.17 5.69 -17.51
N PHE A 2 7.05 5.04 -17.20
CA PHE A 2 6.03 4.67 -18.18
C PHE A 2 4.92 5.71 -18.15
N ALA A 3 4.50 6.22 -19.32
CA ALA A 3 3.42 7.21 -19.42
C ALA A 3 2.02 6.60 -19.58
N ASN A 4 1.97 5.33 -19.99
CA ASN A 4 0.75 4.58 -20.29
C ASN A 4 0.78 3.24 -19.54
N ALA A 5 0.57 3.28 -18.23
CA ALA A 5 0.43 2.11 -17.37
C ALA A 5 -0.96 2.15 -16.72
N PHE A 6 -1.71 1.06 -16.85
CA PHE A 6 -3.12 1.01 -16.45
C PHE A 6 -3.33 -0.15 -15.47
N ALA A 7 -4.06 0.12 -14.39
CA ALA A 7 -4.60 -0.94 -13.56
C ALA A 7 -5.65 -1.72 -14.38
N ASN A 8 -5.58 -3.04 -14.32
CA ASN A 8 -6.53 -3.91 -15.02
C ASN A 8 -7.90 -3.98 -14.32
N ASN A 9 -7.98 -3.54 -13.07
CA ASN A 9 -9.20 -3.29 -12.33
C ASN A 9 -8.98 -2.04 -11.45
N ALA A 10 -9.92 -1.11 -11.38
CA ALA A 10 -9.75 0.12 -10.60
C ALA A 10 -10.00 -0.10 -9.09
N VAL A 11 -9.59 -1.26 -8.55
CA VAL A 11 -9.82 -1.68 -7.17
C VAL A 11 -8.62 -2.49 -6.65
N CYS A 12 -8.28 -2.29 -5.37
CA CYS A 12 -7.07 -2.84 -4.73
C CYS A 12 -6.86 -4.36 -4.85
N SER A 13 -7.71 -5.21 -4.26
CA SER A 13 -7.50 -6.68 -4.26
C SER A 13 -7.31 -7.30 -5.64
N PRO A 14 -8.15 -7.03 -6.67
CA PRO A 14 -7.94 -7.62 -7.98
C PRO A 14 -6.61 -7.20 -8.59
N THR A 15 -6.24 -5.91 -8.53
CA THR A 15 -4.97 -5.45 -9.10
C THR A 15 -3.76 -6.04 -8.37
N ARG A 16 -3.82 -6.17 -7.04
CA ARG A 16 -2.76 -6.81 -6.25
C ARG A 16 -2.58 -8.28 -6.64
N ALA A 17 -3.68 -9.01 -6.83
CA ALA A 17 -3.64 -10.38 -7.30
C ALA A 17 -2.98 -10.47 -8.69
N SER A 18 -3.34 -9.57 -9.60
CA SER A 18 -2.76 -9.52 -10.93
C SER A 18 -1.28 -9.13 -10.93
N TYR A 19 -0.86 -8.20 -10.07
CA TYR A 19 0.55 -7.83 -9.91
C TYR A 19 1.41 -9.02 -9.48
N LEU A 20 0.91 -9.82 -8.52
CA LEU A 20 1.68 -10.92 -7.96
C LEU A 20 1.62 -12.19 -8.82
N THR A 21 0.58 -12.40 -9.63
CA THR A 21 0.43 -13.62 -10.43
C THR A 21 0.69 -13.44 -11.92
N GLY A 22 0.65 -12.19 -12.43
CA GLY A 22 0.67 -11.92 -13.87
C GLY A 22 -0.63 -12.30 -14.59
N LEU A 23 -1.70 -12.64 -13.86
CA LEU A 23 -2.99 -13.08 -14.40
C LEU A 23 -4.02 -11.95 -14.41
N MET A 24 -4.98 -12.00 -15.33
CA MET A 24 -6.13 -11.09 -15.34
C MET A 24 -7.20 -11.50 -14.30
N PRO A 25 -8.11 -10.60 -13.89
CA PRO A 25 -9.18 -10.91 -12.94
C PRO A 25 -10.05 -12.10 -13.34
N SER A 26 -10.27 -12.29 -14.65
CA SER A 26 -10.99 -13.46 -15.19
C SER A 26 -10.26 -14.80 -15.04
N GLN A 27 -8.96 -14.79 -14.71
CA GLN A 27 -8.14 -15.98 -14.53
C GLN A 27 -7.92 -16.30 -13.05
N HIS A 28 -7.61 -15.28 -12.23
CA HIS A 28 -7.38 -15.49 -10.79
C HIS A 28 -8.66 -15.37 -9.93
N GLY A 29 -9.80 -14.97 -10.51
CA GLY A 29 -11.11 -15.00 -9.86
C GLY A 29 -11.37 -13.92 -8.79
N VAL A 30 -10.40 -13.05 -8.51
CA VAL A 30 -10.61 -11.88 -7.64
C VAL A 30 -11.14 -10.75 -8.50
N HIS A 31 -12.41 -10.40 -8.36
CA HIS A 31 -13.09 -9.40 -9.21
C HIS A 31 -13.39 -8.08 -8.50
N ASN A 32 -13.35 -8.06 -7.17
CA ASN A 32 -13.66 -6.90 -6.35
C ASN A 32 -12.81 -6.90 -5.08
N PHE A 33 -12.83 -5.81 -4.32
CA PHE A 33 -12.11 -5.74 -3.05
C PHE A 33 -12.60 -6.83 -2.09
N LEU A 34 -11.66 -7.41 -1.35
CA LEU A 34 -12.01 -8.32 -0.27
C LEU A 34 -12.57 -7.49 0.89
N GLY A 35 -13.83 -7.70 1.22
CA GLY A 35 -14.45 -7.10 2.40
C GLY A 35 -13.67 -7.44 3.67
N GLY A 36 -13.67 -6.53 4.63
CA GLY A 36 -13.11 -6.78 5.96
C GLY A 36 -13.77 -7.96 6.68
N GLY A 37 -13.18 -8.42 7.76
CA GLY A 37 -13.73 -9.49 8.61
C GLY A 37 -13.19 -10.88 8.25
N ASN A 38 -14.09 -11.85 8.20
CA ASN A 38 -13.76 -13.27 8.34
C ASN A 38 -12.74 -13.81 7.31
N LEU A 39 -12.79 -13.35 6.07
CA LEU A 39 -11.85 -13.80 5.02
C LEU A 39 -10.40 -13.36 5.25
N GLN A 40 -10.17 -12.29 6.00
CA GLN A 40 -8.85 -11.71 6.23
C GLN A 40 -8.26 -12.16 7.58
N THR A 41 -9.06 -12.22 8.64
CA THR A 41 -8.59 -12.57 10.00
C THR A 41 -9.57 -13.45 10.79
N GLY A 42 -10.62 -13.99 10.16
CA GLY A 42 -11.61 -14.83 10.83
C GLY A 42 -11.13 -16.26 10.99
N GLU A 43 -11.04 -16.72 12.23
CA GLU A 43 -10.71 -18.10 12.54
C GLU A 43 -11.60 -19.09 11.76
N GLY A 44 -10.97 -20.09 11.12
CA GLY A 44 -11.66 -21.10 10.32
C GLY A 44 -12.30 -20.62 9.00
N THR A 45 -12.20 -19.33 8.68
CA THR A 45 -12.84 -18.72 7.49
C THR A 45 -11.90 -17.88 6.62
N MET A 46 -10.67 -17.64 7.10
CA MET A 46 -9.61 -17.03 6.31
C MET A 46 -9.35 -17.79 5.01
N ARG A 47 -9.16 -17.04 3.93
CA ARG A 47 -8.80 -17.61 2.62
C ARG A 47 -7.71 -16.78 2.00
N ASN A 48 -6.59 -17.43 1.65
CA ASN A 48 -5.61 -16.83 0.76
C ASN A 48 -6.13 -16.96 -0.67
N THR A 49 -6.40 -15.82 -1.32
CA THR A 49 -6.94 -15.80 -2.69
C THR A 49 -5.94 -16.22 -3.76
N LEU A 50 -4.66 -16.29 -3.42
CA LEU A 50 -3.60 -16.66 -4.36
C LEU A 50 -3.15 -18.12 -4.26
N ALA A 51 -3.65 -18.88 -3.28
CA ALA A 51 -3.14 -20.22 -2.93
C ALA A 51 -3.10 -21.25 -4.07
N GLU A 52 -3.87 -21.06 -5.14
CA GLU A 52 -3.93 -21.95 -6.31
C GLU A 52 -3.00 -21.51 -7.46
N PHE A 53 -2.34 -20.37 -7.33
CA PHE A 53 -1.49 -19.77 -8.36
C PHE A 53 -0.05 -19.66 -7.89
N THR A 54 0.89 -19.79 -8.81
CA THR A 54 2.28 -19.46 -8.53
C THR A 54 2.46 -17.94 -8.62
N SER A 55 2.91 -17.32 -7.53
CA SER A 55 3.14 -15.88 -7.48
C SER A 55 4.62 -15.49 -7.65
N LEU A 56 4.86 -14.22 -7.99
CA LEU A 56 6.19 -13.64 -8.17
C LEU A 56 7.09 -13.86 -6.94
N PRO A 57 6.65 -13.60 -5.69
CA PRO A 57 7.56 -13.78 -4.55
C PRO A 57 7.83 -15.26 -4.27
N GLU A 58 6.92 -16.20 -4.57
CA GLU A 58 7.21 -17.64 -4.51
C GLU A 58 8.31 -18.04 -5.52
N ILE A 59 8.24 -17.53 -6.75
CA ILE A 59 9.27 -17.76 -7.78
C ILE A 59 10.61 -17.21 -7.30
N LEU A 60 10.65 -15.99 -6.77
CA LEU A 60 11.87 -15.36 -6.27
C LEU A 60 12.45 -16.13 -5.09
N LYS A 61 11.62 -16.51 -4.11
CA LYS A 61 12.01 -17.32 -2.96
C LYS A 61 12.62 -18.65 -3.38
N ALA A 62 12.00 -19.34 -4.34
CA ALA A 62 12.51 -20.60 -4.90
C ALA A 62 13.87 -20.43 -5.62
N ASN A 63 14.22 -19.21 -6.05
CA ASN A 63 15.50 -18.86 -6.66
C ASN A 63 16.47 -18.18 -5.67
N GLY A 64 16.26 -18.37 -4.37
CA GLY A 64 17.20 -17.95 -3.32
C GLY A 64 17.04 -16.52 -2.82
N TYR A 65 15.98 -15.79 -3.22
CA TYR A 65 15.74 -14.45 -2.69
C TYR A 65 15.18 -14.50 -1.27
N ALA A 66 15.62 -13.60 -0.39
CA ALA A 66 14.86 -13.24 0.80
C ALA A 66 13.65 -12.40 0.39
N CYS A 67 12.44 -12.77 0.79
CA CYS A 67 11.20 -12.15 0.35
C CYS A 67 10.37 -11.66 1.55
N GLY A 68 10.01 -10.38 1.55
CA GLY A 68 9.28 -9.75 2.65
C GLY A 68 8.14 -8.82 2.21
N LEU A 69 7.07 -8.77 3.00
CA LEU A 69 5.96 -7.83 2.91
C LEU A 69 6.02 -6.81 4.05
N VAL A 70 5.90 -5.53 3.68
CA VAL A 70 5.67 -4.44 4.62
C VAL A 70 4.48 -3.60 4.16
N GLY A 71 3.44 -3.53 4.99
CA GLY A 71 2.23 -2.75 4.72
C GLY A 71 1.06 -3.59 4.21
N LYS A 72 0.18 -3.01 3.40
CA LYS A 72 -1.13 -3.57 3.04
C LYS A 72 -1.03 -4.83 2.17
N TRP A 73 -1.54 -5.97 2.67
CA TRP A 73 -1.69 -7.22 1.91
C TRP A 73 -2.95 -7.23 1.03
N HIS A 74 -4.13 -7.29 1.67
CA HIS A 74 -5.48 -7.26 1.06
C HIS A 74 -5.82 -8.38 0.07
N LEU A 75 -5.23 -9.57 0.26
CA LEU A 75 -5.52 -10.79 -0.52
C LEU A 75 -6.03 -11.96 0.35
N GLY A 76 -6.36 -11.67 1.62
CA GLY A 76 -6.94 -12.62 2.57
C GLY A 76 -5.90 -13.40 3.36
N ASN A 77 -6.35 -14.06 4.43
CA ASN A 77 -5.50 -14.78 5.40
C ASN A 77 -4.31 -13.95 5.92
N ASN A 78 -4.56 -12.71 6.36
CA ASN A 78 -3.51 -11.74 6.67
C ASN A 78 -2.69 -12.09 7.93
N LEU A 79 -3.21 -12.98 8.79
CA LEU A 79 -2.55 -13.39 10.05
C LEU A 79 -1.35 -14.32 9.84
N VAL A 80 -1.24 -14.95 8.67
CA VAL A 80 -0.15 -15.87 8.33
C VAL A 80 0.59 -15.26 7.15
N SER A 81 1.92 -15.42 7.09
CA SER A 81 2.66 -15.08 5.88
C SER A 81 2.20 -15.96 4.72
N ASN A 82 2.04 -15.36 3.55
CA ASN A 82 1.59 -16.05 2.33
C ASN A 82 2.59 -15.79 1.19
N GLU A 83 2.49 -16.58 0.13
CA GLU A 83 3.16 -16.31 -1.16
C GLU A 83 4.69 -16.19 -1.07
N GLY A 84 5.34 -16.92 -0.15
CA GLY A 84 6.80 -16.87 0.01
C GLY A 84 7.35 -15.58 0.65
N LEU A 85 6.49 -14.73 1.22
CA LEU A 85 6.87 -13.46 1.87
C LEU A 85 7.18 -13.63 3.37
N ASP A 86 7.69 -14.80 3.76
CA ASP A 86 7.86 -15.24 5.14
C ASP A 86 9.18 -14.81 5.80
N ASP A 87 10.14 -14.24 5.07
CA ASP A 87 11.36 -13.68 5.69
C ASP A 87 11.05 -12.38 6.46
N TYR A 88 9.96 -11.68 6.10
CA TYR A 88 9.48 -10.51 6.82
C TYR A 88 8.00 -10.28 6.53
N TRP A 89 7.15 -10.36 7.56
CA TRP A 89 5.71 -10.17 7.39
C TRP A 89 5.17 -9.19 8.43
N ILE A 90 4.92 -7.95 8.00
CA ILE A 90 4.21 -6.97 8.80
C ILE A 90 3.13 -6.29 7.95
N THR A 91 1.89 -6.39 8.39
CA THR A 91 0.74 -5.98 7.55
C THR A 91 -0.42 -5.42 8.37
N MET A 92 -1.53 -5.15 7.70
CA MET A 92 -2.78 -4.70 8.30
C MET A 92 -3.77 -5.86 8.42
N PRO A 93 -4.61 -5.92 9.47
CA PRO A 93 -5.63 -6.95 9.61
C PRO A 93 -6.75 -6.83 8.57
N ALA A 94 -6.97 -5.64 8.04
CA ALA A 94 -7.91 -5.40 6.95
C ALA A 94 -7.25 -4.54 5.88
N GLY A 95 -7.61 -4.76 4.62
CA GLY A 95 -7.07 -3.96 3.53
C GLY A 95 -7.72 -2.59 3.34
N GLY A 96 -8.85 -2.31 3.97
CA GLY A 96 -9.40 -0.95 4.02
C GLY A 96 -8.64 -0.13 5.07
N THR A 97 -8.16 1.06 4.70
CA THR A 97 -7.58 1.99 5.68
C THR A 97 -8.71 2.68 6.43
N SER A 98 -8.88 2.30 7.69
CA SER A 98 -9.82 2.99 8.58
C SER A 98 -9.17 4.22 9.20
N THR A 99 -7.91 4.16 9.65
CA THR A 99 -7.15 5.28 10.26
C THR A 99 -5.66 5.14 9.93
N PHE A 100 -4.91 6.23 10.03
CA PHE A 100 -3.44 6.23 9.93
C PHE A 100 -2.73 6.37 11.27
N HIS A 101 -3.46 6.70 12.34
CA HIS A 101 -2.93 6.80 13.71
C HIS A 101 -3.72 5.86 14.62
N GLY A 102 -3.06 5.23 15.58
CA GLY A 102 -3.71 4.26 16.46
C GLY A 102 -4.32 3.08 15.71
N ALA A 103 -3.76 2.72 14.55
CA ALA A 103 -4.29 1.68 13.68
C ALA A 103 -3.95 0.29 14.21
N GLN A 104 -4.73 -0.71 13.82
CA GLN A 104 -4.35 -2.11 14.07
C GLN A 104 -3.36 -2.58 13.01
N ILE A 105 -2.32 -3.29 13.45
CA ILE A 105 -1.33 -3.95 12.60
C ILE A 105 -1.20 -5.41 13.00
N ILE A 106 -0.66 -6.23 12.10
CA ILE A 106 -0.25 -7.61 12.33
C ILE A 106 1.27 -7.64 12.31
N GLU A 107 1.86 -8.09 13.41
CA GLU A 107 3.29 -8.33 13.59
C GLU A 107 3.45 -9.68 14.30
N ASP A 108 4.33 -10.54 13.79
CA ASP A 108 4.53 -11.91 14.29
C ASP A 108 3.22 -12.71 14.46
N GLY A 109 2.32 -12.55 13.49
CA GLY A 109 1.00 -13.20 13.46
C GLY A 109 0.00 -12.70 14.51
N LYS A 110 0.31 -11.60 15.21
CA LYS A 110 -0.53 -11.05 16.28
C LYS A 110 -1.03 -9.66 15.93
N ILE A 111 -2.30 -9.40 16.22
CA ILE A 111 -2.87 -8.05 16.08
C ILE A 111 -2.49 -7.22 17.30
N ARG A 112 -1.90 -6.04 17.06
CA ARG A 112 -1.68 -5.02 18.07
C ARG A 112 -2.04 -3.64 17.52
N LYS A 113 -2.16 -2.67 18.43
CA LYS A 113 -2.34 -1.26 18.06
C LYS A 113 -0.98 -0.62 17.83
N GLU A 114 -0.89 0.21 16.79
CA GLU A 114 0.26 1.04 16.45
C GLU A 114 -0.15 2.51 16.54
N GLU A 115 0.51 3.26 17.41
CA GLU A 115 0.17 4.66 17.68
C GLU A 115 0.86 5.63 16.73
N SER A 116 1.99 5.23 16.13
CA SER A 116 2.68 6.06 15.14
C SER A 116 1.88 6.20 13.85
N TYR A 117 2.26 7.18 13.05
CA TYR A 117 1.69 7.38 11.74
C TYR A 117 2.09 6.22 10.81
N LEU A 118 1.09 5.49 10.30
CA LEU A 118 1.33 4.23 9.59
C LEU A 118 2.30 4.33 8.41
N THR A 119 2.31 5.42 7.63
CA THR A 119 3.25 5.56 6.51
C THR A 119 4.71 5.60 7.00
N ASP A 120 4.97 6.29 8.11
CA ASP A 120 6.30 6.33 8.70
C ASP A 120 6.65 4.96 9.27
N PHE A 121 5.71 4.30 9.96
CA PHE A 121 5.86 2.94 10.46
C PHE A 121 6.22 1.92 9.36
N TRP A 122 5.51 1.92 8.23
CA TRP A 122 5.85 1.05 7.10
C TRP A 122 7.23 1.35 6.54
N THR A 123 7.60 2.64 6.46
CA THR A 123 8.95 3.03 6.03
C THR A 123 9.99 2.46 6.98
N GLU A 124 9.84 2.64 8.29
CA GLU A 124 10.79 2.11 9.28
C GLU A 124 10.98 0.59 9.16
N HIS A 125 9.91 -0.16 8.95
CA HIS A 125 9.98 -1.60 8.77
C HIS A 125 10.62 -2.01 7.44
N ALA A 126 10.40 -1.25 6.36
CA ALA A 126 11.13 -1.44 5.11
C ALA A 126 12.64 -1.23 5.29
N LEU A 127 13.04 -0.18 6.02
CA LEU A 127 14.45 0.07 6.32
C LEU A 127 15.06 -1.05 7.17
N LYS A 128 14.34 -1.54 8.18
CA LYS A 128 14.77 -2.69 9.01
C LYS A 128 14.99 -3.94 8.16
N PHE A 129 14.07 -4.27 7.26
CA PHE A 129 14.24 -5.41 6.35
C PHE A 129 15.47 -5.24 5.46
N ILE A 130 15.65 -4.07 4.83
CA ILE A 130 16.82 -3.80 3.98
C ILE A 130 18.12 -3.93 4.77
N ASP A 131 18.18 -3.38 5.99
CA ASP A 131 19.36 -3.51 6.86
C ASP A 131 19.67 -4.98 7.19
N GLN A 132 18.64 -5.80 7.46
CA GLN A 132 18.81 -7.23 7.74
C GLN A 132 19.35 -8.02 6.54
N GLN A 133 18.93 -7.68 5.32
CA GLN A 133 19.36 -8.38 4.10
C GLN A 133 20.65 -7.80 3.49
N ALA A 134 21.13 -6.66 3.99
CA ALA A 134 22.19 -5.89 3.32
C ALA A 134 23.52 -6.64 3.20
N ALA A 135 23.90 -7.43 4.20
CA ALA A 135 25.16 -8.16 4.17
C ALA A 135 25.15 -9.25 3.08
N ASP A 136 24.09 -10.07 3.06
CA ASP A 136 23.94 -11.19 2.12
C ASP A 136 23.70 -10.70 0.68
N ALA A 137 23.00 -9.57 0.52
CA ALA A 137 22.81 -8.95 -0.78
C ALA A 137 24.13 -8.44 -1.36
N LYS A 138 24.97 -7.79 -0.56
CA LYS A 138 26.28 -7.28 -1.01
C LYS A 138 27.27 -8.37 -1.37
N SER A 139 27.24 -9.49 -0.64
CA SER A 139 28.10 -10.64 -0.94
C SER A 139 27.63 -11.42 -2.16
N GLY A 140 26.41 -11.15 -2.65
CA GLY A 140 25.75 -11.93 -3.70
C GLY A 140 25.28 -13.31 -3.23
N GLU A 141 25.33 -13.58 -1.92
CA GLU A 141 24.89 -14.85 -1.33
C GLU A 141 23.36 -14.97 -1.38
N LYS A 142 22.66 -13.89 -1.04
CA LYS A 142 21.21 -13.86 -0.98
C LYS A 142 20.66 -12.49 -1.40
N PRO A 143 20.13 -12.33 -2.62
CA PRO A 143 19.42 -11.11 -2.99
C PRO A 143 18.08 -11.01 -2.23
N PHE A 144 17.44 -9.85 -2.24
CA PHE A 144 16.15 -9.66 -1.59
C PHE A 144 15.07 -9.11 -2.53
N PHE A 145 13.82 -9.40 -2.17
CA PHE A 145 12.61 -8.83 -2.72
C PHE A 145 11.78 -8.24 -1.58
N LEU A 146 11.56 -6.93 -1.61
CA LEU A 146 10.72 -6.24 -0.66
C LEU A 146 9.45 -5.75 -1.36
N TYR A 147 8.30 -6.25 -0.94
CA TYR A 147 7.00 -5.70 -1.31
C TYR A 147 6.56 -4.67 -0.26
N LEU A 148 6.96 -3.41 -0.48
CA LEU A 148 6.56 -2.27 0.33
C LEU A 148 5.24 -1.68 -0.19
N ALA A 149 4.14 -2.04 0.47
CA ALA A 149 2.79 -1.68 0.07
C ALA A 149 2.19 -0.65 1.04
N TYR A 150 2.52 0.63 0.86
CA TYR A 150 1.87 1.71 1.62
C TYR A 150 0.35 1.65 1.50
N ASN A 151 -0.35 1.98 2.59
CA ASN A 151 -1.82 2.08 2.62
C ASN A 151 -2.32 3.52 2.41
N GLY A 152 -1.41 4.47 2.19
CA GLY A 152 -1.70 5.87 1.83
C GLY A 152 -1.06 6.27 0.49
N PRO A 153 -1.46 7.40 -0.10
CA PRO A 153 -2.60 8.22 0.31
C PRO A 153 -3.94 7.47 0.12
N TYR A 154 -4.89 7.67 1.03
CA TYR A 154 -6.18 6.97 1.07
C TYR A 154 -7.36 7.94 1.11
N GLY A 155 -7.82 8.33 -0.08
CA GLY A 155 -8.89 9.32 -0.30
C GLY A 155 -10.32 8.88 0.04
N LEU A 156 -10.52 7.75 0.75
CA LEU A 156 -11.84 7.11 0.95
C LEU A 156 -12.25 6.92 2.41
N SER A 157 -11.51 7.48 3.38
CA SER A 157 -11.82 7.31 4.80
C SER A 157 -12.48 8.55 5.41
N ARG A 158 -13.25 8.37 6.49
CA ARG A 158 -13.85 9.47 7.27
C ARG A 158 -12.87 10.52 7.77
N TYR A 159 -11.59 10.16 7.89
CA TYR A 159 -10.52 11.04 8.35
C TYR A 159 -10.07 12.04 7.28
N GLN A 160 -10.64 11.97 6.07
CA GLN A 160 -10.45 13.01 5.06
C GLN A 160 -11.04 14.36 5.47
N LEU A 161 -11.85 14.43 6.53
CA LEU A 161 -12.36 15.71 7.06
C LEU A 161 -11.46 16.32 8.14
N GLU A 162 -10.31 15.70 8.41
CA GLU A 162 -9.36 16.15 9.41
C GLU A 162 -7.95 16.22 8.79
N PRO A 163 -7.10 17.18 9.20
CA PRO A 163 -5.70 17.20 8.77
C PRO A 163 -4.95 15.96 9.26
N SER A 164 -3.79 15.70 8.65
CA SER A 164 -3.02 14.49 8.94
C SER A 164 -2.50 14.37 10.35
N GLY A 165 -2.15 15.52 10.93
CA GLY A 165 -1.21 15.55 12.05
C GLY A 165 0.20 15.10 11.69
N THR A 166 0.56 15.01 10.40
CA THR A 166 1.93 14.74 9.94
C THR A 166 2.72 16.04 9.86
N ARG A 167 4.04 15.93 9.66
CA ARG A 167 4.96 17.04 9.37
C ARG A 167 4.55 17.93 8.18
N TRP A 168 3.68 17.43 7.30
CA TRP A 168 3.21 18.17 6.12
C TRP A 168 1.96 19.01 6.37
N THR A 169 1.30 18.84 7.52
CA THR A 169 0.04 19.52 7.85
C THR A 169 0.17 21.04 7.73
N GLU A 170 1.20 21.64 8.30
CA GLU A 170 1.41 23.10 8.25
C GLU A 170 1.71 23.57 6.82
N PHE A 171 2.50 22.80 6.06
CA PHE A 171 2.85 23.15 4.68
C PHE A 171 1.62 23.23 3.76
N TYR A 172 0.66 22.31 3.93
CA TYR A 172 -0.55 22.26 3.11
C TYR A 172 -1.70 23.12 3.61
N ALA A 173 -1.64 23.62 4.86
CA ALA A 173 -2.75 24.31 5.53
C ALA A 173 -3.37 25.46 4.72
N ASP A 174 -2.58 26.15 3.90
CA ASP A 174 -2.99 27.30 3.07
C ASP A 174 -2.97 27.04 1.56
N LYS A 175 -2.69 25.80 1.12
CA LYS A 175 -2.51 25.50 -0.30
C LYS A 175 -3.85 25.42 -1.02
N ALA A 176 -3.93 26.08 -2.18
CA ALA A 176 -5.12 26.12 -3.01
C ALA A 176 -5.36 24.81 -3.81
N MET A 177 -4.33 23.99 -4.02
CA MET A 177 -4.43 22.67 -4.67
C MET A 177 -5.30 22.68 -5.96
N PRO A 178 -4.91 23.44 -7.00
CA PRO A 178 -5.73 23.61 -8.21
C PRO A 178 -5.85 22.34 -9.06
N SER A 179 -5.04 21.31 -8.80
CA SER A 179 -5.13 20.00 -9.43
C SER A 179 -6.37 19.19 -9.01
N PHE A 180 -7.15 19.68 -8.04
CA PHE A 180 -8.39 19.09 -7.55
C PHE A 180 -9.59 19.95 -8.01
N PRO A 181 -10.29 19.55 -9.09
CA PRO A 181 -11.43 20.30 -9.61
C PRO A 181 -12.58 20.36 -8.58
N ARG A 182 -13.28 21.49 -8.54
CA ARG A 182 -14.39 21.76 -7.58
C ARG A 182 -15.71 22.02 -8.29
N GLY A 183 -15.94 21.29 -9.39
CA GLY A 183 -17.06 21.48 -10.30
C GLY A 183 -18.39 20.96 -9.77
N VAL A 184 -19.27 20.54 -10.68
CA VAL A 184 -20.55 19.91 -10.31
C VAL A 184 -20.30 18.45 -9.93
N ILE A 185 -20.82 18.03 -8.78
CA ILE A 185 -20.79 16.62 -8.36
C ILE A 185 -21.57 15.78 -9.37
N HIS A 186 -20.99 14.66 -9.81
CA HIS A 186 -21.61 13.77 -10.76
C HIS A 186 -22.87 13.10 -10.16
N PRO A 187 -23.94 12.86 -10.93
CA PRO A 187 -25.15 12.19 -10.42
C PRO A 187 -24.94 10.77 -9.87
N TRP A 188 -23.84 10.11 -10.25
CA TRP A 188 -23.46 8.77 -9.77
C TRP A 188 -22.45 8.77 -8.62
N GLU A 189 -22.05 9.94 -8.14
CA GLU A 189 -21.28 10.04 -6.90
C GLU A 189 -22.23 9.81 -5.71
N PHE A 190 -22.38 8.54 -5.30
CA PHE A 190 -23.27 8.17 -4.20
C PHE A 190 -22.56 8.21 -2.83
N ASN A 191 -21.28 7.82 -2.79
CA ASN A 191 -20.45 7.83 -1.59
C ASN A 191 -19.51 9.05 -1.61
N ASN A 192 -18.86 9.37 -0.49
CA ASN A 192 -17.76 10.36 -0.40
C ASN A 192 -18.09 11.80 -0.83
N ARG A 193 -19.36 12.12 -1.05
CA ARG A 193 -19.82 13.43 -1.55
C ARG A 193 -19.36 14.58 -0.65
N GLU A 194 -19.20 14.32 0.64
CA GLU A 194 -18.75 15.26 1.67
C GLU A 194 -17.29 15.71 1.50
N TYR A 195 -16.46 14.93 0.80
CA TYR A 195 -15.05 15.27 0.54
C TYR A 195 -14.88 16.08 -0.75
N PHE A 196 -15.86 16.01 -1.65
CA PHE A 196 -15.79 16.70 -2.94
C PHE A 196 -15.67 18.22 -2.75
N GLY A 197 -14.57 18.80 -3.23
CA GLY A 197 -14.28 20.23 -3.10
C GLY A 197 -13.96 20.70 -1.68
N ASN A 198 -13.95 19.80 -0.70
CA ASN A 198 -13.58 20.11 0.67
C ASN A 198 -12.07 20.37 0.76
N GLU A 199 -11.68 21.56 1.23
CA GLU A 199 -10.27 21.92 1.28
C GLU A 199 -9.45 21.05 2.23
N VAL A 200 -10.04 20.59 3.34
CA VAL A 200 -9.36 19.70 4.28
C VAL A 200 -9.06 18.37 3.62
N SER A 201 -10.03 17.78 2.94
CA SER A 201 -9.84 16.49 2.23
C SER A 201 -8.82 16.59 1.10
N ILE A 202 -8.86 17.69 0.34
CA ILE A 202 -7.90 17.95 -0.74
C ILE A 202 -6.47 18.10 -0.18
N ARG A 203 -6.30 18.88 0.90
CA ARG A 203 -5.00 19.10 1.53
C ARG A 203 -4.49 17.85 2.21
N ARG A 204 -5.34 17.12 2.94
CA ARG A 204 -5.02 15.84 3.59
C ARG A 204 -4.48 14.82 2.59
N TYR A 205 -5.07 14.71 1.40
CA TYR A 205 -4.52 13.84 0.35
C TYR A 205 -3.09 14.23 -0.05
N GLY A 206 -2.81 15.53 -0.19
CA GLY A 206 -1.46 16.05 -0.45
C GLY A 206 -0.48 15.77 0.68
N GLU A 207 -0.92 15.94 1.93
CA GLU A 207 -0.11 15.65 3.12
C GLU A 207 0.26 14.16 3.21
N GLU A 208 -0.70 13.25 2.94
CA GLU A 208 -0.47 11.81 2.91
C GLU A 208 0.48 11.41 1.77
N LEU A 209 0.32 12.01 0.60
CA LEU A 209 1.18 11.76 -0.56
C LEU A 209 2.61 12.19 -0.30
N SER A 210 2.83 13.38 0.29
CA SER A 210 4.16 13.84 0.67
C SER A 210 4.81 12.96 1.74
N ALA A 211 4.02 12.39 2.67
CA ALA A 211 4.58 11.43 3.63
C ALA A 211 5.03 10.12 2.96
N VAL A 212 4.34 9.65 1.91
CA VAL A 212 4.80 8.51 1.10
C VAL A 212 6.08 8.85 0.34
N ASP A 213 6.15 10.06 -0.24
CA ASP A 213 7.34 10.54 -0.95
C ASP A 213 8.59 10.56 -0.06
N ASP A 214 8.47 11.03 1.19
CA ASP A 214 9.56 10.94 2.18
C ASP A 214 9.98 9.49 2.45
N GLY A 215 9.00 8.58 2.55
CA GLY A 215 9.26 7.15 2.75
C GLY A 215 10.05 6.53 1.60
N VAL A 216 9.66 6.85 0.37
CA VAL A 216 10.41 6.47 -0.85
C VAL A 216 11.82 7.06 -0.81
N GLY A 217 11.96 8.35 -0.46
CA GLY A 217 13.26 9.00 -0.29
C GLY A 217 14.14 8.31 0.74
N ALA A 218 13.59 7.90 1.87
CA ALA A 218 14.31 7.18 2.93
C ALA A 218 14.77 5.79 2.46
N VAL A 219 13.94 5.04 1.73
CA VAL A 219 14.32 3.74 1.15
C VAL A 219 15.44 3.90 0.14
N LEU A 220 15.33 4.86 -0.79
CA LEU A 220 16.38 5.12 -1.78
C LEU A 220 17.68 5.57 -1.12
N GLY A 221 17.61 6.45 -0.12
CA GLY A 221 18.77 6.89 0.66
C GLY A 221 19.41 5.75 1.45
N LYS A 222 18.61 4.82 1.98
CA LYS A 222 19.11 3.63 2.66
C LYS A 222 19.89 2.72 1.71
N LEU A 223 19.32 2.40 0.54
CA LEU A 223 20.00 1.62 -0.50
C LEU A 223 21.33 2.28 -0.91
N GLU A 224 21.34 3.60 -1.09
CA GLU A 224 22.56 4.36 -1.41
C GLU A 224 23.60 4.30 -0.28
N SER A 225 23.19 4.53 0.97
CA SER A 225 24.08 4.49 2.14
C SER A 225 24.72 3.12 2.35
N LEU A 226 24.02 2.06 1.93
CA LEU A 226 24.52 0.71 1.96
C LEU A 226 25.30 0.36 0.68
N GLY A 227 25.32 1.17 -0.37
CA GLY A 227 25.97 0.82 -1.64
C GLY A 227 25.24 -0.28 -2.42
N LEU A 228 23.93 -0.44 -2.18
CA LEU A 228 23.05 -1.40 -2.87
C LEU A 228 22.29 -0.77 -4.04
N LYS A 229 22.36 0.55 -4.21
CA LYS A 229 21.57 1.32 -5.18
C LYS A 229 21.71 0.82 -6.62
N GLU A 230 22.93 0.52 -7.06
CA GLU A 230 23.19 0.09 -8.44
C GLU A 230 22.82 -1.38 -8.70
N ASP A 231 22.58 -2.16 -7.64
CA ASP A 231 22.25 -3.59 -7.70
C ASP A 231 20.81 -3.87 -7.22
N THR A 232 19.99 -2.82 -7.07
CA THR A 232 18.59 -2.93 -6.65
C THR A 232 17.66 -2.34 -7.71
N LEU A 233 16.82 -3.19 -8.30
CA LEU A 233 15.72 -2.71 -9.14
C LEU A 233 14.58 -2.16 -8.26
N VAL A 234 14.35 -0.85 -8.32
CA VAL A 234 13.24 -0.21 -7.61
C VAL A 234 12.09 0.09 -8.57
N ILE A 235 10.90 -0.42 -8.24
CA ILE A 235 9.66 -0.18 -9.00
C ILE A 235 8.71 0.61 -8.10
N PHE A 236 8.33 1.81 -8.54
CA PHE A 236 7.28 2.61 -7.90
C PHE A 236 6.00 2.56 -8.74
N ALA A 237 4.92 2.07 -8.12
CA ALA A 237 3.62 1.91 -8.76
C ALA A 237 2.48 2.05 -7.73
N ALA A 238 1.26 2.21 -8.23
CA ALA A 238 0.04 2.18 -7.43
C ALA A 238 -0.85 1.00 -7.89
N ASP A 239 -1.73 0.53 -7.00
CA ASP A 239 -2.72 -0.49 -7.35
C ASP A 239 -3.80 0.09 -8.29
N GLN A 240 -4.17 1.36 -8.13
CA GLN A 240 -5.05 2.07 -9.06
C GLN A 240 -4.89 3.60 -8.94
N GLY A 241 -5.55 4.33 -9.83
CA GLY A 241 -5.74 5.77 -9.71
C GLY A 241 -6.86 6.13 -8.73
N TRP A 242 -7.11 7.43 -8.61
CA TRP A 242 -8.17 8.00 -7.77
C TRP A 242 -8.62 9.35 -8.35
N ALA A 243 -9.92 9.63 -8.32
CA ALA A 243 -10.48 10.91 -8.70
C ALA A 243 -10.62 11.81 -7.46
N GLY A 244 -10.01 12.99 -7.50
CA GLY A 244 -10.10 14.05 -6.48
C GLY A 244 -10.92 15.24 -6.96
N GLY A 245 -12.01 14.97 -7.69
CA GLY A 245 -12.91 15.96 -8.26
C GLY A 245 -13.02 15.92 -9.79
N GLN A 246 -12.14 15.17 -10.47
CA GLN A 246 -12.24 14.97 -11.92
C GLN A 246 -13.59 14.33 -12.27
N HIS A 247 -14.23 14.86 -13.31
CA HIS A 247 -15.58 14.43 -13.76
C HIS A 247 -16.68 14.52 -12.69
N GLY A 248 -16.48 15.27 -11.60
CA GLY A 248 -17.46 15.35 -10.52
C GLY A 248 -17.41 14.19 -9.52
N LEU A 249 -16.33 13.40 -9.52
CA LEU A 249 -16.18 12.18 -8.69
C LEU A 249 -15.12 12.36 -7.60
N TRP A 250 -15.32 11.73 -6.44
CA TRP A 250 -14.35 11.63 -5.36
C TRP A 250 -14.16 10.16 -4.94
N GLY A 251 -13.16 9.49 -5.51
CA GLY A 251 -12.92 8.09 -5.23
C GLY A 251 -12.44 7.27 -6.41
N MET A 252 -12.80 5.99 -6.37
CA MET A 252 -12.49 4.98 -7.38
C MET A 252 -13.81 4.47 -7.97
#